data_AF-I7BNZ9-F1
#
_entry.id   AF-I7BNZ9-F1
#
_cell.length_a   1.000
_cell.length_b   1.000
_cell.length_c   1.000
_cell.angle_alpha   90.00
_cell.angle_beta   90.00
_cell.angle_gamma   90.00
#
_symmetry.space_group_name_H-M   'P 1'
#
loop_
_entity.id
_entity.type
_entity.pdbx_description
1 polymer ?
#
loop_
_entity_poly.entity_id
_entity_poly.type
_entity_poly.pdbx_seq_one_letter_code
_entity_poly.pdbx_strand_id
1 'polypeptide(L)'
;MDDDRSHHPPISGGLERRCNHDRNATPTGSGVAGSERAERRESVTAGLELPPGPEAERECEYPNCVYQPDGDGDWSVTMPINMHVTAPGEQRALAAIDAELAGLENPRWTRVLPDAPTAAWDSDGGQLVAPDRSVRRPRLGDAWTHVHVWELDADRVALHAHLDVIDLEYAYLHRGDAYHAATRRVREHLSVSNWRRETPYRIEYDVEAARRADWGPTGDTKLEYVPD
;
A
#
# COMPACT_ATOMS: atom_id res chain seq x y z
N MET A 1 -1.27 23.20 -39.29
CA MET A 1 -2.24 22.09 -39.14
C MET A 1 -1.45 20.84 -38.75
N ASP A 2 -0.59 20.93 -37.73
CA ASP A 2 -0.85 21.10 -36.28
C ASP A 2 -1.02 19.68 -35.70
N ASP A 3 0.06 18.99 -35.34
CA ASP A 3 0.95 19.19 -34.17
C ASP A 3 0.20 18.97 -32.84
N ASP A 4 -0.49 17.83 -32.73
CA ASP A 4 -1.06 17.34 -31.47
C ASP A 4 0.02 16.62 -30.66
N ARG A 5 0.71 17.39 -29.81
CA ARG A 5 1.71 16.88 -28.88
C ARG A 5 0.98 16.29 -27.69
N SER A 6 0.96 14.96 -27.59
CA SER A 6 0.56 14.26 -26.36
C SER A 6 1.49 14.67 -25.21
N HIS A 7 1.04 15.66 -24.43
CA HIS A 7 1.74 16.18 -23.26
C HIS A 7 1.65 15.15 -22.12
N HIS A 8 2.55 14.16 -22.13
CA HIS A 8 2.80 13.36 -20.95
C HIS A 8 3.52 14.23 -19.90
N PRO A 9 2.99 14.37 -18.67
CA PRO A 9 3.75 14.97 -17.59
C PRO A 9 4.91 14.02 -17.23
N PRO A 10 6.12 14.55 -16.94
CA PRO A 10 7.25 13.71 -16.55
C PRO A 10 7.04 13.20 -15.13
N ILE A 11 6.69 11.92 -14.98
CA ILE A 11 6.76 11.21 -13.70
C ILE A 11 8.23 11.18 -13.28
N SER A 12 8.61 12.13 -12.43
CA SER A 12 9.96 12.29 -11.91
C SER A 12 10.05 11.54 -10.58
N GLY A 13 10.98 10.58 -10.48
CA GLY A 13 11.06 9.69 -9.32
C GLY A 13 11.84 10.25 -8.14
N GLY A 14 11.87 9.47 -7.06
CA GLY A 14 12.72 9.68 -5.88
C GLY A 14 12.03 10.46 -4.76
N LEU A 15 11.63 9.75 -3.71
CA LEU A 15 11.04 10.32 -2.49
C LEU A 15 12.12 10.98 -1.60
N GLU A 16 12.74 12.08 -2.05
CA GLU A 16 13.65 12.88 -1.21
C GLU A 16 12.87 13.72 -0.19
N ARG A 17 12.35 13.10 0.88
CA ARG A 17 11.78 13.84 2.03
C ARG A 17 12.78 14.02 3.17
N ARG A 18 12.93 15.27 3.61
CA ARG A 18 13.69 15.66 4.81
C ARG A 18 12.76 15.70 6.02
N CYS A 19 12.94 14.79 6.97
CA CYS A 19 12.19 14.80 8.22
C CYS A 19 12.68 15.94 9.14
N ASN A 20 11.82 16.93 9.41
CA ASN A 20 11.95 17.82 10.56
C ASN A 20 10.83 17.50 11.55
N HIS A 21 11.14 16.69 12.56
CA HIS A 21 10.32 16.60 13.76
C HIS A 21 10.43 17.89 14.57
N ASP A 22 9.31 18.56 14.83
CA ASP A 22 9.09 19.29 16.09
C ASP A 22 7.66 19.84 16.18
N ARG A 23 6.85 19.28 17.10
CA ARG A 23 5.72 19.98 17.77
C ARG A 23 5.14 19.19 18.95
N ASN A 24 5.88 19.17 20.04
CA ASN A 24 5.29 18.95 21.37
C ASN A 24 4.93 20.31 21.98
N ALA A 25 3.63 20.58 22.21
CA ALA A 25 3.17 21.77 22.93
C ALA A 25 1.80 21.54 23.60
N THR A 26 1.81 20.92 24.78
CA THR A 26 0.65 20.81 25.67
C THR A 26 0.32 22.15 26.33
N PRO A 27 -0.96 22.52 26.51
CA PRO A 27 -1.37 23.54 27.47
C PRO A 27 -1.93 22.90 28.77
N THR A 28 -1.52 23.42 29.92
CA THR A 28 -1.83 22.88 31.26
C THR A 28 -2.75 23.81 32.05
N GLY A 29 -3.94 23.32 32.46
CA GLY A 29 -4.78 23.89 33.55
C GLY A 29 -5.39 25.29 33.30
N SER A 30 -6.28 25.82 34.15
CA SER A 30 -7.03 25.27 35.30
C SER A 30 -8.22 26.22 35.62
N GLY A 31 -9.37 25.74 36.11
CA GLY A 31 -10.53 26.61 36.39
C GLY A 31 -11.70 25.95 37.15
N VAL A 32 -12.20 26.63 38.19
CA VAL A 32 -12.92 26.07 39.36
C VAL A 32 -13.99 27.06 39.84
N ALA A 33 -15.23 26.72 40.24
CA ALA A 33 -16.01 25.47 40.18
C ALA A 33 -17.52 25.78 40.40
N GLY A 34 -18.41 24.79 40.23
CA GLY A 34 -19.87 24.95 40.45
C GLY A 34 -20.55 23.63 40.85
N SER A 35 -21.30 23.65 41.95
CA SER A 35 -22.01 22.50 42.53
C SER A 35 -23.49 22.56 42.22
N GLU A 36 -24.10 21.46 41.73
CA GLU A 36 -25.47 21.09 42.12
C GLU A 36 -25.83 19.62 41.82
N ARG A 37 -27.05 19.21 42.16
CA ARG A 37 -27.34 17.91 42.78
C ARG A 37 -28.20 16.99 41.91
N ALA A 38 -27.71 15.76 41.74
CA ALA A 38 -28.41 14.50 41.43
C ALA A 38 -29.71 14.55 40.59
N GLU A 39 -29.67 13.98 39.38
CA GLU A 39 -30.80 13.22 38.85
C GLU A 39 -30.33 11.96 38.10
N ARG A 40 -31.13 10.89 38.16
CA ARG A 40 -30.81 9.53 37.74
C ARG A 40 -31.43 9.23 36.38
N ARG A 41 -30.63 9.05 35.32
CA ARG A 41 -31.07 8.46 34.04
C ARG A 41 -30.01 7.58 33.38
N GLU A 42 -30.49 6.76 32.45
CA GLU A 42 -29.89 5.52 31.97
C GLU A 42 -28.40 5.56 31.58
N SER A 43 -27.68 4.50 32.00
CA SER A 43 -26.34 4.18 31.52
C SER A 43 -26.38 3.81 30.03
N VAL A 44 -26.16 4.80 29.17
CA VAL A 44 -25.81 4.57 27.77
C VAL A 44 -24.41 3.95 27.76
N THR A 45 -24.32 2.65 27.45
CA THR A 45 -23.05 2.01 27.07
C THR A 45 -22.68 2.48 25.66
N ALA A 46 -22.28 3.74 25.55
CA ALA A 46 -21.50 4.17 24.40
C ALA A 46 -20.23 3.32 24.39
N GLY A 47 -20.02 2.57 23.31
CA GLY A 47 -18.77 1.85 23.13
C GLY A 47 -17.64 2.86 23.21
N LEU A 48 -16.71 2.66 24.14
CA LEU A 48 -15.49 3.46 24.18
C LEU A 48 -14.69 3.06 22.95
N GLU A 49 -14.79 3.86 21.89
CA GLU A 49 -13.78 3.86 20.83
C GLU A 49 -12.48 4.28 21.50
N LEU A 50 -11.65 3.29 21.81
CA LEU A 50 -10.28 3.51 22.22
C LEU A 50 -9.59 4.26 21.07
N PRO A 51 -8.81 5.32 21.35
CA PRO A 51 -8.01 5.95 20.31
C PRO A 51 -7.11 4.87 19.67
N PRO A 52 -6.87 4.94 18.35
CA PRO A 52 -6.03 3.97 17.66
C PRO A 52 -4.69 3.84 18.37
N GLY A 53 -4.23 2.60 18.55
CA GLY A 53 -2.88 2.36 19.06
C GLY A 53 -1.82 2.89 18.07
N PRO A 54 -0.57 3.11 18.52
CA PRO A 54 0.51 3.62 17.66
C PRO A 54 0.83 2.68 16.47
N GLU A 55 0.36 1.44 16.52
CA GLU A 55 0.39 0.52 15.39
C GLU A 55 -0.68 0.87 14.34
N ALA A 56 -1.95 1.06 14.74
CA ALA A 56 -3.01 1.45 13.82
C ALA A 56 -2.75 2.82 13.17
N GLU A 57 -2.17 3.78 13.91
CA GLU A 57 -1.71 5.05 13.33
C GLU A 57 -0.66 4.83 12.22
N ARG A 58 0.30 3.91 12.41
CA ARG A 58 1.30 3.55 11.40
C ARG A 58 0.73 2.78 10.21
N GLU A 59 -0.34 2.01 10.39
CA GLU A 59 -1.02 1.35 9.26
C GLU A 59 -1.75 2.38 8.38
N CYS A 60 -2.23 3.49 8.95
CA CYS A 60 -2.80 4.63 8.20
C CYS A 60 -1.77 5.46 7.42
N GLU A 61 -0.47 5.29 7.67
CA GLU A 61 0.61 5.95 6.92
C GLU A 61 0.90 5.28 5.56
N TYR A 62 0.31 4.11 5.29
CA TYR A 62 0.46 3.44 3.99
C TYR A 62 -0.40 4.14 2.91
N PRO A 63 0.14 4.39 1.71
CA PRO A 63 -0.54 5.19 0.69
C PRO A 63 -1.68 4.42 0.01
N ASN A 64 -2.63 5.13 -0.57
CA ASN A 64 -3.75 4.51 -1.29
C ASN A 64 -3.38 4.26 -2.76
N CYS A 65 -3.47 3.02 -3.24
CA CYS A 65 -3.22 2.67 -4.64
C CYS A 65 -4.30 3.23 -5.58
N VAL A 66 -3.89 3.86 -6.69
CA VAL A 66 -4.79 4.37 -7.72
C VAL A 66 -4.32 3.95 -9.11
N TYR A 67 -5.20 3.31 -9.87
CA TYR A 67 -4.93 2.86 -11.23
C TYR A 67 -5.96 3.44 -12.17
N GLN A 68 -5.45 4.07 -13.22
CA GLN A 68 -6.18 4.82 -14.24
C GLN A 68 -6.88 6.09 -13.69
N PRO A 69 -6.85 7.22 -14.41
CA PRO A 69 -7.87 8.23 -14.25
C PRO A 69 -9.24 7.62 -14.61
N ASP A 70 -10.28 8.06 -13.93
CA ASP A 70 -11.66 7.79 -14.31
C ASP A 70 -12.04 8.49 -15.63
N GLY A 71 -13.29 8.35 -16.05
CA GLY A 71 -13.77 8.92 -17.32
C GLY A 71 -13.69 10.44 -17.40
N ASP A 72 -13.58 11.13 -16.26
CA ASP A 72 -13.54 12.59 -16.16
C ASP A 72 -12.10 13.13 -15.96
N GLY A 73 -11.13 12.24 -15.73
CA GLY A 73 -9.69 12.54 -15.65
C GLY A 73 -9.10 12.46 -14.24
N ASP A 74 -9.92 12.21 -13.22
CA ASP A 74 -9.50 12.17 -11.82
C ASP A 74 -9.09 10.75 -11.41
N TRP A 75 -8.04 10.62 -10.61
CA TRP A 75 -7.57 9.30 -10.15
C TRP A 75 -8.39 8.83 -8.97
N SER A 76 -8.91 7.59 -9.04
CA SER A 76 -9.66 6.99 -7.93
C SER A 76 -9.02 5.69 -7.44
N VAL A 77 -9.26 5.36 -6.16
CA VAL A 77 -8.74 4.11 -5.57
C VAL A 77 -9.47 2.93 -6.20
N THR A 78 -8.80 2.28 -7.13
CA THR A 78 -9.34 1.16 -7.93
C THR A 78 -8.79 -0.19 -7.50
N MET A 79 -7.61 -0.24 -6.86
CA MET A 79 -6.97 -1.48 -6.38
C MET A 79 -6.32 -1.29 -4.99
N PRO A 80 -6.26 -2.33 -4.14
CA PRO A 80 -5.83 -2.23 -2.73
C PRO A 80 -4.31 -2.39 -2.53
N ILE A 81 -3.63 -1.50 -1.77
CA ILE A 81 -2.36 -1.91 -1.13
C ILE A 81 -2.70 -3.01 -0.13
N ASN A 82 -2.20 -4.22 -0.38
CA ASN A 82 -2.68 -5.43 0.28
C ASN A 82 -1.55 -6.18 1.03
N MET A 83 -0.34 -5.63 1.02
CA MET A 83 0.79 -6.14 1.78
C MET A 83 1.60 -4.98 2.37
N HIS A 84 1.70 -4.93 3.69
CA HIS A 84 2.54 -4.00 4.44
C HIS A 84 3.83 -4.73 4.85
N VAL A 85 4.98 -4.11 4.63
CA VAL A 85 6.27 -4.79 4.75
C VAL A 85 7.27 -3.91 5.50
N THR A 86 7.81 -4.46 6.58
CA THR A 86 8.84 -3.81 7.41
C THR A 86 10.13 -4.63 7.37
N ALA A 87 11.28 -4.00 7.24
CA ALA A 87 12.59 -4.62 7.43
C ALA A 87 13.46 -3.73 8.33
N PRO A 88 13.46 -3.94 9.66
CA PRO A 88 14.25 -3.13 10.58
C PRO A 88 15.72 -3.55 10.55
N GLY A 89 16.65 -2.60 10.44
CA GLY A 89 18.08 -2.84 10.66
C GLY A 89 19.01 -2.03 9.75
N GLU A 90 20.17 -2.61 9.41
CA GLU A 90 21.17 -1.96 8.54
C GLU A 90 20.81 -2.00 7.04
N GLN A 91 19.87 -2.85 6.64
CA GLN A 91 19.43 -3.01 5.25
C GLN A 91 18.07 -2.33 5.03
N ARG A 92 18.01 -1.38 4.09
CA ARG A 92 16.76 -0.71 3.70
C ARG A 92 15.72 -1.70 3.19
N ALA A 93 14.46 -1.51 3.55
CA ALA A 93 13.37 -2.41 3.21
C ALA A 93 13.15 -2.58 1.70
N LEU A 94 13.30 -1.52 0.90
CA LEU A 94 13.26 -1.63 -0.57
C LEU A 94 14.38 -2.54 -1.11
N ALA A 95 15.57 -2.48 -0.52
CA ALA A 95 16.71 -3.32 -0.93
C ALA A 95 16.52 -4.78 -0.49
N ALA A 96 15.89 -5.03 0.66
CA ALA A 96 15.52 -6.37 1.11
C ALA A 96 14.46 -7.02 0.18
N ILE A 97 13.46 -6.25 -0.25
CA ILE A 97 12.46 -6.73 -1.22
C ILE A 97 13.04 -6.86 -2.65
N ASP A 98 13.97 -6.00 -3.05
CA ASP A 98 14.63 -6.11 -4.37
C ASP A 98 15.48 -7.38 -4.49
N ALA A 99 16.16 -7.82 -3.44
CA ALA A 99 16.90 -9.08 -3.44
C ALA A 99 15.98 -10.27 -3.75
N GLU A 100 14.78 -10.27 -3.15
CA GLU A 100 13.79 -11.33 -3.30
C GLU A 100 13.01 -11.27 -4.62
N LEU A 101 12.57 -10.09 -5.05
CA LEU A 101 11.61 -9.93 -6.15
C LEU A 101 12.21 -9.33 -7.43
N ALA A 102 13.49 -8.94 -7.45
CA ALA A 102 14.04 -8.16 -8.55
C ALA A 102 15.55 -8.30 -8.83
N GLY A 103 16.25 -9.19 -8.12
CA GLY A 103 17.70 -9.41 -8.28
C GLY A 103 18.07 -10.41 -9.39
N LEU A 104 19.35 -10.38 -9.78
CA LEU A 104 19.95 -11.44 -10.63
C LEU A 104 19.85 -12.83 -9.99
N GLU A 105 19.74 -12.87 -8.67
CA GLU A 105 19.58 -14.08 -7.85
C GLU A 105 18.19 -14.73 -8.03
N ASN A 106 17.22 -14.00 -8.61
CA ASN A 106 15.87 -14.50 -8.84
C ASN A 106 15.33 -14.21 -10.25
N PRO A 107 15.86 -14.90 -11.29
CA PRO A 107 15.49 -14.69 -12.70
C PRO A 107 14.05 -15.12 -13.05
N ARG A 108 13.24 -15.51 -12.06
CA ARG A 108 11.81 -15.80 -12.22
C ARG A 108 10.96 -14.53 -12.20
N TRP A 109 11.47 -13.45 -11.64
CA TRP A 109 10.83 -12.13 -11.64
C TRP A 109 11.48 -11.21 -12.67
N THR A 110 10.72 -10.27 -13.21
CA THR A 110 11.20 -9.35 -14.24
C THR A 110 10.48 -8.00 -14.20
N ARG A 111 11.21 -6.94 -14.54
CA ARG A 111 10.74 -5.55 -14.69
C ARG A 111 10.52 -5.14 -16.16
N VAL A 112 10.75 -6.03 -17.13
CA VAL A 112 10.90 -5.65 -18.56
C VAL A 112 9.61 -5.69 -19.38
N LEU A 113 8.51 -6.17 -18.80
CA LEU A 113 7.22 -6.23 -19.48
C LEU A 113 6.50 -4.88 -19.37
N PRO A 114 5.74 -4.44 -20.39
CA PRO A 114 4.95 -3.21 -20.32
C PRO A 114 4.00 -3.18 -19.12
N ASP A 115 3.68 -1.98 -18.64
CA ASP A 115 2.76 -1.78 -17.53
C ASP A 115 1.72 -0.71 -17.83
N ALA A 116 0.59 -0.79 -17.13
CA ALA A 116 -0.37 0.30 -17.07
C ALA A 116 0.18 1.45 -16.20
N PRO A 117 -0.13 2.72 -16.52
CA PRO A 117 0.13 3.85 -15.65
C PRO A 117 -0.44 3.61 -14.24
N THR A 118 0.48 3.53 -13.28
CA THR A 118 0.22 3.08 -11.92
C THR A 118 0.77 4.11 -10.94
N ALA A 119 0.00 4.47 -9.92
CA ALA A 119 0.47 5.32 -8.84
C ALA A 119 -0.14 4.91 -7.50
N ALA A 120 0.42 5.46 -6.42
CA ALA A 120 -0.25 5.56 -5.14
C ALA A 120 -0.37 7.05 -4.78
N TRP A 121 -1.44 7.40 -4.06
CA TRP A 121 -1.62 8.72 -3.50
C TRP A 121 -0.75 8.90 -2.26
N ASP A 122 0.21 9.80 -2.37
CA ASP A 122 1.07 10.26 -1.29
C ASP A 122 0.37 11.39 -0.53
N SER A 123 -0.26 11.06 0.60
CA SER A 123 -1.00 12.00 1.44
C SER A 123 -0.13 13.14 2.00
N ASP A 124 1.15 12.88 2.30
CA ASP A 124 2.08 13.88 2.83
C ASP A 124 2.53 14.88 1.75
N GLY A 125 2.70 14.39 0.51
CA GLY A 125 3.07 15.21 -0.64
C GLY A 125 1.90 15.84 -1.38
N GLY A 126 0.67 15.34 -1.15
CA GLY A 126 -0.52 15.74 -1.90
C GLY A 126 -0.42 15.43 -3.39
N GLN A 127 0.20 14.29 -3.75
CA GLN A 127 0.58 13.98 -5.13
C GLN A 127 0.48 12.48 -5.46
N LEU A 128 0.54 12.17 -6.75
CA LEU A 128 0.62 10.80 -7.26
C LEU A 128 2.07 10.37 -7.43
N VAL A 129 2.44 9.25 -6.80
CA VAL A 129 3.80 8.69 -6.86
C VAL A 129 3.75 7.33 -7.56
N ALA A 130 4.52 7.19 -8.63
CA ALA A 130 4.68 5.91 -9.32
C ALA A 130 5.46 4.91 -8.43
N PRO A 131 5.23 3.59 -8.58
CA PRO A 131 5.92 2.59 -7.80
C PRO A 131 7.43 2.60 -8.11
N ASP A 132 8.25 2.52 -7.06
CA ASP A 132 9.69 2.31 -7.18
C ASP A 132 10.01 1.04 -7.96
N ARG A 133 9.17 0.00 -7.84
CA ARG A 133 9.29 -1.27 -8.57
C ARG A 133 7.96 -1.73 -9.10
N SER A 134 7.94 -2.18 -10.35
CA SER A 134 6.91 -3.05 -10.92
C SER A 134 7.60 -4.34 -11.34
N VAL A 135 7.22 -5.47 -10.74
CA VAL A 135 7.85 -6.78 -10.94
C VAL A 135 6.82 -7.87 -11.18
N ARG A 136 6.99 -8.59 -12.28
CA ARG A 136 6.13 -9.70 -12.70
C ARG A 136 6.87 -11.01 -12.58
N ARG A 137 6.14 -12.09 -12.29
CA ARG A 137 6.60 -13.48 -12.37
C ARG A 137 5.83 -14.23 -13.45
N PRO A 138 6.25 -14.13 -14.73
CA PRO A 138 5.62 -14.85 -15.83
C PRO A 138 5.62 -16.35 -15.57
N ARG A 139 4.54 -17.01 -15.98
CA ARG A 139 4.39 -18.47 -15.97
C ARG A 139 3.64 -18.90 -17.24
N LEU A 140 3.85 -20.14 -17.66
CA LEU A 140 3.00 -20.76 -18.68
C LEU A 140 1.63 -21.07 -18.07
N GLY A 141 0.57 -20.69 -18.77
CA GLY A 141 -0.81 -20.69 -18.28
C GLY A 141 -1.28 -19.30 -17.83
N ASP A 142 -2.49 -19.23 -17.31
CA ASP A 142 -3.17 -17.97 -17.03
C ASP A 142 -2.71 -17.32 -15.71
N ALA A 143 -2.78 -15.98 -15.68
CA ALA A 143 -2.64 -15.14 -14.48
C ALA A 143 -1.22 -15.14 -13.84
N TRP A 144 -0.34 -14.24 -14.30
CA TRP A 144 1.01 -14.01 -13.76
C TRP A 144 0.96 -13.25 -12.44
N THR A 145 1.84 -13.54 -11.48
CA THR A 145 1.89 -12.70 -10.26
C THR A 145 2.62 -11.40 -10.56
N HIS A 146 1.99 -10.29 -10.25
CA HIS A 146 2.51 -8.95 -10.45
C HIS A 146 2.49 -8.20 -9.10
N VAL A 147 3.59 -7.54 -8.79
CA VAL A 147 3.77 -6.76 -7.56
C VAL A 147 4.29 -5.38 -7.91
N HIS A 148 3.60 -4.36 -7.41
CA HIS A 148 4.10 -2.99 -7.37
C HIS A 148 4.57 -2.68 -5.96
N VAL A 149 5.71 -1.99 -5.83
CA VAL A 149 6.37 -1.65 -4.56
C VAL A 149 6.59 -0.15 -4.50
N TRP A 150 6.23 0.47 -3.37
CA TRP A 150 6.55 1.85 -3.03
C TRP A 150 7.41 1.86 -1.75
N GLU A 151 8.54 2.56 -1.78
CA GLU A 151 9.31 2.85 -0.56
C GLU A 151 8.65 3.99 0.21
N LEU A 152 8.38 3.77 1.50
CA LEU A 152 7.79 4.78 2.37
C LEU A 152 8.89 5.50 3.15
N ASP A 153 9.79 4.71 3.73
CA ASP A 153 10.97 5.16 4.46
C ASP A 153 12.06 4.07 4.41
N ALA A 154 13.11 4.21 5.21
CA ALA A 154 14.22 3.25 5.24
C ALA A 154 13.78 1.83 5.67
N ASP A 155 12.79 1.71 6.56
CA ASP A 155 12.40 0.47 7.20
C ASP A 155 11.08 -0.10 6.63
N ARG A 156 10.30 0.66 5.84
CA ARG A 156 8.98 0.26 5.35
C ARG A 156 8.78 0.40 3.84
N VAL A 157 8.12 -0.60 3.26
CA VAL A 157 7.61 -0.56 1.87
C VAL A 157 6.17 -1.05 1.78
N ALA A 158 5.39 -0.41 0.90
CA ALA A 158 4.01 -0.76 0.59
C ALA A 158 3.94 -1.60 -0.68
N LEU A 159 3.20 -2.71 -0.65
CA LEU A 159 3.06 -3.63 -1.78
C LEU A 159 1.61 -3.76 -2.24
N HIS A 160 1.41 -3.62 -3.55
CA HIS A 160 0.20 -4.06 -4.24
C HIS A 160 0.50 -5.33 -5.04
N ALA A 161 -0.05 -6.48 -4.61
CA ALA A 161 0.08 -7.74 -5.33
C ALA A 161 -1.24 -8.15 -5.99
N HIS A 162 -1.21 -8.42 -7.29
CA HIS A 162 -2.35 -8.91 -8.08
C HIS A 162 -1.90 -9.95 -9.09
N LEU A 163 -2.85 -10.54 -9.82
CA LEU A 163 -2.56 -11.39 -10.96
C LEU A 163 -2.87 -10.68 -12.27
N ASP A 164 -1.86 -10.53 -13.12
CA ASP A 164 -1.98 -10.08 -14.51
C ASP A 164 -2.55 -11.22 -15.36
N VAL A 165 -3.81 -11.10 -15.78
CA VAL A 165 -4.39 -11.95 -16.84
C VAL A 165 -4.04 -11.31 -18.19
N ILE A 166 -3.37 -12.05 -19.08
CA ILE A 166 -3.03 -11.55 -20.42
C ILE A 166 -4.32 -11.20 -21.18
N ASP A 167 -4.45 -9.95 -21.59
CA ASP A 167 -5.59 -9.44 -22.34
C ASP A 167 -5.10 -8.66 -23.57
N LEU A 168 -5.26 -9.27 -24.76
CA LEU A 168 -4.79 -8.69 -26.02
C LEU A 168 -5.68 -7.55 -26.54
N GLU A 169 -6.87 -7.35 -25.95
CA GLU A 169 -7.76 -6.22 -26.26
C GLU A 169 -7.43 -5.01 -25.38
N TYR A 170 -6.71 -5.22 -24.27
CA TYR A 170 -6.30 -4.16 -23.36
C TYR A 170 -4.95 -3.54 -23.75
N ALA A 171 -4.87 -2.20 -23.73
CA ALA A 171 -3.71 -1.45 -24.24
C ALA A 171 -2.36 -1.79 -23.54
N TYR A 172 -2.43 -2.32 -22.33
CA TYR A 172 -1.26 -2.66 -21.51
C TYR A 172 -0.96 -4.17 -21.46
N LEU A 173 -1.77 -4.98 -22.15
CA LEU A 173 -1.68 -6.44 -22.26
C LEU A 173 -2.04 -7.24 -20.99
N HIS A 174 -2.55 -6.61 -19.93
CA HIS A 174 -3.05 -7.30 -18.74
C HIS A 174 -4.17 -6.56 -18.01
N ARG A 175 -5.03 -7.32 -17.33
CA ARG A 175 -5.91 -6.84 -16.25
C ARG A 175 -5.50 -7.46 -14.92
N GLY A 176 -5.49 -6.65 -13.85
CA GLY A 176 -5.28 -7.12 -12.48
C GLY A 176 -6.53 -7.75 -11.87
N ASP A 177 -6.36 -8.89 -11.20
CA ASP A 177 -7.41 -9.59 -10.46
C ASP A 177 -6.83 -10.48 -9.33
N ALA A 178 -7.69 -11.12 -8.54
CA ALA A 178 -7.37 -12.21 -7.62
C ALA A 178 -6.26 -11.87 -6.59
N TYR A 179 -6.35 -10.68 -5.99
CA TYR A 179 -5.44 -10.15 -4.96
C TYR A 179 -5.02 -11.17 -3.91
N HIS A 180 -5.96 -11.90 -3.27
CA HIS A 180 -5.60 -12.92 -2.26
C HIS A 180 -4.73 -14.05 -2.82
N ALA A 181 -4.92 -14.45 -4.08
CA ALA A 181 -4.10 -15.47 -4.72
C ALA A 181 -2.70 -14.93 -5.05
N ALA A 182 -2.59 -13.66 -5.44
CA ALA A 182 -1.33 -12.98 -5.66
C ALA A 182 -0.53 -12.81 -4.37
N THR A 183 -1.13 -12.21 -3.33
CA THR A 183 -0.51 -12.06 -2.01
C THR A 183 -0.09 -13.43 -1.44
N ARG A 184 -0.87 -14.50 -1.66
CA ARG A 184 -0.47 -15.86 -1.29
C ARG A 184 0.80 -16.33 -2.01
N ARG A 185 0.89 -16.14 -3.32
CA ARG A 185 2.08 -16.50 -4.11
C ARG A 185 3.32 -15.67 -3.72
N VAL A 186 3.14 -14.41 -3.31
CA VAL A 186 4.22 -13.56 -2.77
C VAL A 186 4.65 -14.04 -1.39
N ARG A 187 3.71 -14.31 -0.47
CA ARG A 187 3.99 -14.90 0.86
C ARG A 187 4.74 -16.23 0.77
N GLU A 188 4.21 -17.18 -0.02
CA GLU A 188 4.84 -18.49 -0.27
C GLU A 188 6.27 -18.33 -0.80
N HIS A 189 6.50 -17.29 -1.59
CA HIS A 189 7.81 -17.00 -2.16
C HIS A 189 8.79 -16.41 -1.13
N LEU A 190 8.37 -15.43 -0.33
CA LEU A 190 9.21 -14.78 0.68
C LEU A 190 9.44 -15.66 1.93
N SER A 191 8.53 -16.60 2.22
CA SER A 191 8.62 -17.50 3.37
C SER A 191 9.75 -18.54 3.32
N VAL A 192 10.52 -18.60 2.21
CA VAL A 192 11.73 -19.42 2.11
C VAL A 192 12.96 -18.73 2.72
N SER A 193 12.82 -17.44 3.02
CA SER A 193 13.82 -16.54 3.59
C SER A 193 13.35 -16.01 4.96
N ASN A 194 14.10 -15.09 5.53
CA ASN A 194 13.90 -14.54 6.88
C ASN A 194 12.67 -13.62 7.07
N TRP A 195 11.68 -13.70 6.18
CA TRP A 195 10.43 -12.94 6.28
C TRP A 195 9.40 -13.68 7.14
N ARG A 196 9.07 -13.10 8.30
CA ARG A 196 8.00 -13.58 9.16
C ARG A 196 6.69 -12.90 8.82
N ARG A 197 5.60 -13.63 9.08
CA ARG A 197 4.22 -13.21 8.82
C ARG A 197 3.54 -12.92 10.15
N GLU A 198 3.01 -11.71 10.30
CA GLU A 198 2.04 -11.45 11.34
C GLU A 198 0.65 -11.92 10.85
N THR A 199 -0.02 -12.80 11.61
CA THR A 199 -1.44 -13.09 11.37
C THR A 199 -2.21 -13.54 12.62
N PRO A 200 -3.53 -13.25 12.69
CA PRO A 200 -4.35 -12.57 11.68
C PRO A 200 -3.99 -11.09 11.54
N TYR A 201 -4.10 -10.56 10.32
CA TYR A 201 -3.84 -9.15 10.00
C TYR A 201 -4.87 -8.70 8.96
N ARG A 202 -5.26 -7.43 9.01
CA ARG A 202 -6.30 -6.83 8.17
C ARG A 202 -5.96 -5.36 7.94
N ILE A 203 -6.11 -4.90 6.71
CA ILE A 203 -5.88 -3.52 6.31
C ILE A 203 -7.23 -2.80 6.32
N GLU A 204 -7.27 -1.61 6.92
CA GLU A 204 -8.43 -0.74 6.85
C GLU A 204 -8.31 0.18 5.63
N TYR A 205 -9.08 -0.15 4.60
CA TYR A 205 -9.16 0.65 3.38
C TYR A 205 -10.13 1.83 3.57
N ASP A 206 -9.73 3.04 3.19
CA ASP A 206 -10.62 4.21 3.13
C ASP A 206 -11.38 4.26 1.79
N VAL A 207 -12.21 3.24 1.56
CA VAL A 207 -13.10 3.15 0.39
C VAL A 207 -14.47 2.61 0.77
N GLU A 208 -15.48 3.00 -0.02
CA GLU A 208 -16.86 2.52 0.12
C GLU A 208 -16.96 0.99 0.13
N ALA A 209 -17.88 0.47 0.96
CA ALA A 209 -18.04 -0.97 1.16
C ALA A 209 -18.43 -1.73 -0.13
N ALA A 210 -19.15 -1.09 -1.07
CA ALA A 210 -19.48 -1.68 -2.36
C ALA A 210 -18.23 -1.91 -3.21
N ARG A 211 -17.41 -0.87 -3.42
CA ARG A 211 -16.13 -0.96 -4.14
C ARG A 211 -15.18 -1.98 -3.50
N ARG A 212 -15.15 -2.05 -2.17
CA ARG A 212 -14.38 -3.06 -1.42
C ARG A 212 -14.89 -4.48 -1.63
N ALA A 213 -16.18 -4.67 -1.83
CA ALA A 213 -16.76 -5.98 -2.14
C ALA A 213 -16.42 -6.42 -3.58
N ASP A 214 -16.38 -5.49 -4.53
CA ASP A 214 -16.00 -5.76 -5.93
C ASP A 214 -14.55 -6.26 -6.07
N TRP A 215 -13.66 -5.87 -5.16
CA TRP A 215 -12.29 -6.41 -5.07
C TRP A 215 -12.22 -7.88 -4.63
N GLY A 216 -13.27 -8.40 -4.00
CA GLY A 216 -13.24 -9.70 -3.34
C GLY A 216 -12.15 -9.80 -2.25
N PRO A 217 -11.65 -11.00 -1.94
CA PRO A 217 -10.59 -11.18 -0.96
C PRO A 217 -9.26 -10.53 -1.42
N THR A 218 -8.84 -9.51 -0.68
CA THR A 218 -7.55 -8.81 -0.82
C THR A 218 -6.36 -9.67 -0.40
N GLY A 219 -6.53 -10.42 0.69
CA GLY A 219 -5.48 -11.24 1.29
C GLY A 219 -4.43 -10.45 2.05
N ASP A 220 -4.86 -9.37 2.71
CA ASP A 220 -4.11 -8.51 3.63
C ASP A 220 -3.00 -9.27 4.37
N THR A 221 -1.78 -8.73 4.32
CA THR A 221 -0.60 -9.33 4.94
C THR A 221 0.29 -8.26 5.53
N LYS A 222 0.82 -8.54 6.72
CA LYS A 222 1.98 -7.85 7.26
C LYS A 222 3.17 -8.80 7.29
N LEU A 223 4.28 -8.36 6.72
CA LEU A 223 5.55 -9.09 6.69
C LEU A 223 6.63 -8.29 7.41
N GLU A 224 7.42 -8.98 8.22
CA GLU A 224 8.57 -8.40 8.92
C GLU A 224 9.82 -9.21 8.59
N TYR A 225 10.88 -8.56 8.14
CA TYR A 225 12.19 -9.21 8.00
C TYR A 225 12.80 -9.39 9.40
N VAL A 226 13.19 -10.62 9.74
CA VAL A 226 13.82 -10.93 11.02
C VAL A 226 15.23 -11.46 10.77
N PRO A 227 16.28 -10.64 10.97
CA PRO A 227 17.67 -11.08 10.83
C PRO A 227 17.98 -12.33 11.67
N ASP A 228 18.93 -13.15 11.20
CA ASP A 228 19.48 -14.31 11.90
C ASP A 228 20.28 -13.94 13.17
#